data_AF-A0A9W6UH85-F1
#
_entry.id   AF-A0A9W6UH85-F1
#
_cell.length_a   1.000
_cell.length_b   1.000
_cell.length_c   1.000
_cell.angle_alpha   90.00
_cell.angle_beta   90.00
_cell.angle_gamma   90.00
#
_symmetry.space_group_name_H-M   'P 1'
#
loop_
_entity.id
_entity.type
_entity.pdbx_description
1 polymer ?
#
loop_
_entity_poly.entity_id
_entity_poly.type
_entity_poly.pdbx_seq_one_letter_code
_entity_poly.pdbx_strand_id
1 'polypeptide(L)'
;MTEDYLMRFFSLLALAGVLLVAAVMPARRAGRHCVGSSGASTVSVEPQPVPLRQARVVPRIPDYPRFAEVAESHSALWEVTYRYGEAAPYAARNRVTAHVLAVSDVELLDHCLHVYEPPSPLRAYTAPRVRAHAPAQCPPGR
;
A
#
# COMPACT_ATOMS: atom_id res chain seq x y z
N MET A 1 7.62 -22.72 23.59
CA MET A 1 6.78 -21.54 23.93
C MET A 1 7.57 -20.21 23.90
N THR A 2 8.77 -20.15 23.32
CA THR A 2 9.58 -18.92 23.21
C THR A 2 9.68 -18.38 21.78
N GLU A 3 9.44 -19.20 20.75
CA GLU A 3 9.58 -18.84 19.34
C GLU A 3 8.44 -17.93 18.84
N ASP A 4 7.23 -18.10 19.36
CA ASP A 4 6.08 -17.24 19.05
C ASP A 4 6.29 -15.78 19.48
N TYR A 5 7.04 -15.56 20.57
CA TYR A 5 7.35 -14.22 21.05
C TYR A 5 8.39 -13.53 20.18
N LEU A 6 9.38 -14.27 19.68
CA LEU A 6 10.45 -13.75 18.84
C LEU A 6 9.91 -13.29 17.48
N MET A 7 9.04 -14.10 16.84
CA MET A 7 8.35 -13.72 15.61
C MET A 7 7.44 -12.50 15.79
N ARG A 8 6.68 -12.44 16.91
CA ARG A 8 5.84 -11.27 17.21
C ARG A 8 6.66 -10.01 17.50
N PHE A 9 7.81 -10.15 18.15
CA PHE A 9 8.71 -9.03 18.45
C PHE A 9 9.32 -8.45 17.16
N PHE A 10 9.73 -9.31 16.22
CA PHE A 10 10.20 -8.87 14.90
C PHE A 10 9.09 -8.24 14.06
N SER A 11 7.87 -8.79 14.09
CA SER A 11 6.72 -8.16 13.41
C SER A 11 6.39 -6.78 13.99
N LEU A 12 6.47 -6.60 15.31
CA LEU A 12 6.23 -5.31 15.94
C LEU A 12 7.36 -4.30 15.64
N LEU A 13 8.61 -4.74 15.60
CA LEU A 13 9.75 -3.89 15.21
C LEU A 13 9.68 -3.46 13.74
N ALA A 14 9.30 -4.37 12.83
CA ALA A 14 9.10 -4.04 11.42
C ALA A 14 7.95 -3.03 11.24
N LEU A 15 6.84 -3.21 11.97
CA LEU A 15 5.69 -2.31 11.91
C LEU A 15 6.02 -0.93 12.50
N ALA A 16 6.78 -0.88 13.61
CA ALA A 16 7.27 0.38 14.18
C ALA A 16 8.23 1.12 13.22
N GLY A 17 9.07 0.38 12.48
CA GLY A 17 9.95 0.95 11.46
C GLY A 17 9.18 1.58 10.29
N VAL A 18 8.15 0.90 9.78
CA VAL A 18 7.29 1.42 8.70
C VAL A 18 6.54 2.67 9.15
N LEU A 19 6.05 2.70 10.39
CA LEU A 19 5.33 3.85 10.93
C LEU A 19 6.24 5.06 11.14
N LEU A 20 7.50 4.85 11.55
CA LEU A 20 8.50 5.90 11.70
C LEU A 20 8.88 6.53 10.34
N VAL A 21 8.99 5.73 9.28
CA VAL A 21 9.25 6.23 7.91
C VAL A 21 8.07 7.04 7.37
N ALA A 22 6.84 6.63 7.67
CA ALA A 22 5.64 7.37 7.28
C ALA A 22 5.52 8.72 8.01
N ALA A 23 5.99 8.82 9.25
CA ALA A 23 5.97 10.08 10.02
C ALA A 23 7.03 11.10 9.54
N VAL A 24 8.07 10.66 8.84
CA VAL A 24 9.18 11.51 8.38
C VAL A 24 8.93 12.14 7.00
N MET A 25 7.98 11.66 6.21
CA MET A 25 7.74 12.18 4.85
C MET A 25 6.62 13.24 4.80
N PRO A 26 6.95 14.53 4.55
CA PRO A 26 5.97 15.60 4.53
C PRO A 26 5.11 15.52 3.26
N ALA A 27 3.80 15.61 3.44
CA ALA A 27 2.82 15.66 2.36
C ALA A 27 3.10 16.87 1.43
N ARG A 28 3.71 16.63 0.26
CA ARG A 28 3.84 17.65 -0.77
C ARG A 28 2.53 17.77 -1.54
N ARG A 29 1.72 18.73 -1.08
CA ARG A 29 0.55 19.31 -1.74
C ARG A 29 1.00 19.90 -3.09
N ALA A 30 0.66 19.24 -4.19
CA ALA A 30 0.95 19.73 -5.53
C ALA A 30 0.07 20.95 -5.85
N GLY A 31 0.75 22.06 -6.11
CA GLY A 31 0.19 23.38 -6.34
C GLY A 31 -0.51 23.54 -7.69
N ARG A 32 -1.34 24.58 -7.71
CA ARG A 32 -2.26 25.02 -8.75
C ARG A 32 -1.66 26.30 -9.35
N HIS A 33 -1.41 26.36 -10.66
CA HIS A 33 -1.03 27.59 -11.38
C HIS A 33 -1.68 27.60 -12.78
N CYS A 34 -2.62 28.54 -13.05
CA CYS A 34 -2.48 29.85 -13.76
C CYS A 34 -2.51 29.68 -15.30
N VAL A 35 -3.63 30.00 -15.98
CA VAL A 35 -3.94 31.28 -16.69
C VAL A 35 -3.08 31.56 -17.92
N GLY A 36 -3.72 31.83 -19.07
CA GLY A 36 -3.14 32.50 -20.24
C GLY A 36 -3.73 32.02 -21.57
N SER A 37 -4.86 32.57 -22.01
CA SER A 37 -4.96 33.64 -23.02
C SER A 37 -4.92 33.13 -24.46
N SER A 38 -6.11 33.02 -25.05
CA SER A 38 -6.33 32.67 -26.47
C SER A 38 -6.14 33.93 -27.31
N GLY A 39 -5.01 34.02 -28.02
CA GLY A 39 -4.71 35.05 -29.01
C GLY A 39 -4.56 34.40 -30.38
N ALA A 40 -5.44 34.76 -31.31
CA ALA A 40 -5.35 34.38 -32.71
C ALA A 40 -4.10 34.98 -33.35
N SER A 41 -3.30 34.15 -34.02
CA SER A 41 -2.35 34.61 -35.03
C SER A 41 -2.09 33.49 -36.02
N THR A 42 -2.59 33.70 -37.24
CA THR A 42 -2.31 32.92 -38.43
C THR A 42 -0.85 33.15 -38.79
N VAL A 43 0.02 32.19 -38.47
CA VAL A 43 1.41 32.16 -38.96
C VAL A 43 1.57 30.88 -39.76
N SER A 44 1.96 31.04 -41.02
CA SER A 44 2.31 29.96 -41.94
C SER A 44 3.45 29.13 -41.33
N VAL A 45 3.15 27.87 -40.96
CA VAL A 45 4.10 26.97 -40.31
C VAL A 45 4.79 26.13 -41.39
N GLU A 46 6.06 26.47 -41.66
CA GLU A 46 7.10 25.55 -42.15
C GLU A 46 6.96 24.21 -41.41
N PRO A 47 6.91 23.03 -42.07
CA PRO A 47 6.74 21.76 -41.37
C PRO A 47 7.92 21.51 -40.43
N GLN A 48 7.75 21.82 -39.16
CA GLN A 48 8.69 21.46 -38.11
C GLN A 48 8.84 19.93 -38.11
N PRO A 49 10.07 19.39 -38.12
CA PRO A 49 10.27 17.95 -38.00
C PRO A 49 9.60 17.50 -36.69
N VAL A 50 8.57 16.65 -36.82
CA VAL A 50 7.85 16.08 -35.68
C VAL A 50 8.91 15.53 -34.72
N PRO A 51 8.96 15.96 -33.44
CA PRO A 51 9.94 15.43 -32.51
C PRO A 51 9.75 13.92 -32.48
N LEU A 52 10.77 13.20 -32.96
CA LEU A 52 10.76 11.75 -32.98
C LEU A 52 10.40 11.29 -31.58
N ARG A 53 9.31 10.52 -31.48
CA ARG A 53 8.84 9.94 -30.23
C ARG A 53 10.00 9.17 -29.62
N GLN A 54 10.68 9.78 -28.66
CA GLN A 54 11.75 9.12 -27.94
C GLN A 54 11.10 7.95 -27.20
N ALA A 55 11.35 6.74 -27.69
CA ALA A 55 10.97 5.54 -26.99
C ALA A 55 11.68 5.58 -25.64
N ARG A 56 10.93 5.87 -24.58
CA ARG A 56 11.45 5.75 -23.22
C ARG A 56 11.87 4.29 -23.07
N VAL A 57 13.12 4.06 -22.69
CA VAL A 57 13.59 2.71 -22.34
C VAL A 57 12.83 2.32 -21.07
N VAL A 58 11.79 1.50 -21.23
CA VAL A 58 11.02 0.97 -20.10
C VAL A 58 11.84 -0.17 -19.50
N PRO A 59 12.15 -0.14 -18.19
CA PRO A 59 12.85 -1.24 -17.55
C PRO A 59 12.06 -2.53 -17.69
N ARG A 60 12.73 -3.61 -18.10
CA ARG A 60 12.12 -4.92 -18.30
C ARG A 60 11.87 -5.58 -16.96
N ILE A 61 10.68 -6.13 -16.78
CA ILE A 61 10.31 -6.94 -15.61
C ILE A 61 11.05 -8.28 -15.72
N PRO A 62 11.80 -8.70 -14.68
CA PRO A 62 12.38 -10.04 -14.61
C PRO A 62 11.28 -11.10 -14.61
N ASP A 63 11.49 -12.18 -15.36
CA ASP A 63 10.54 -13.29 -15.56
C ASP A 63 9.08 -12.84 -15.79
N TYR A 64 8.91 -11.98 -16.79
CA TYR A 64 7.60 -11.46 -17.18
C TYR A 64 6.52 -12.54 -17.41
N PRO A 65 6.79 -13.68 -18.08
CA PRO A 65 5.77 -14.71 -18.29
C PRO A 65 5.17 -15.22 -16.99
N ARG A 66 6.01 -15.55 -15.99
CA ARG A 66 5.53 -16.04 -14.70
C ARG A 66 4.81 -14.94 -13.92
N PHE A 67 5.35 -13.73 -13.94
CA PHE A 67 4.69 -12.56 -13.34
C PHE A 67 3.28 -12.32 -13.92
N ALA A 68 3.14 -12.40 -15.25
CA ALA A 68 1.86 -12.18 -15.92
C ALA A 68 0.84 -13.26 -15.56
N GLU A 69 1.25 -14.54 -15.50
CA GLU A 69 0.40 -15.65 -15.08
C GLU A 69 -0.14 -15.46 -13.65
N VAL A 70 0.73 -15.07 -12.71
CA VAL A 70 0.32 -14.80 -11.32
C VAL A 70 -0.64 -13.61 -11.25
N ALA A 71 -0.35 -12.54 -11.99
CA ALA A 71 -1.22 -11.36 -12.04
C ALA A 71 -2.60 -11.68 -12.60
N GLU A 72 -2.69 -12.51 -13.65
CA GLU A 72 -3.95 -12.96 -14.23
C GLU A 72 -4.73 -13.87 -13.27
N SER A 73 -4.06 -14.87 -12.69
CA SER A 73 -4.66 -15.88 -11.80
C SER A 73 -5.31 -15.25 -10.57
N HIS A 74 -4.70 -14.20 -10.02
CA HIS A 74 -5.17 -13.54 -8.79
C HIS A 74 -5.89 -12.21 -9.03
N SER A 75 -6.11 -11.82 -10.29
CA SER A 75 -6.68 -10.53 -10.71
C SER A 75 -8.05 -10.18 -10.12
N ALA A 76 -8.82 -11.21 -9.73
CA ALA A 76 -10.14 -11.05 -9.14
C ALA A 76 -10.09 -10.29 -7.81
N LEU A 77 -9.13 -10.63 -6.95
CA LEU A 77 -9.01 -10.07 -5.59
C LEU A 77 -7.79 -9.16 -5.44
N TRP A 78 -6.79 -9.29 -6.32
CA TRP A 78 -5.50 -8.66 -6.18
C TRP A 78 -5.13 -7.82 -7.38
N GLU A 79 -4.51 -6.68 -7.09
CA GLU A 79 -3.83 -5.83 -8.06
C GLU A 79 -2.32 -6.04 -7.87
N VAL A 80 -1.69 -6.75 -8.80
CA VAL A 80 -0.26 -7.06 -8.77
C VAL A 80 0.52 -6.00 -9.57
N THR A 81 1.63 -5.54 -9.00
CA THR A 81 2.47 -4.46 -9.53
C THR A 81 3.95 -4.81 -9.36
N TYR A 82 4.78 -4.31 -10.27
CA TYR A 82 6.23 -4.43 -10.20
C TYR A 82 6.88 -3.06 -10.02
N ARG A 83 7.78 -2.94 -9.05
CA ARG A 83 8.49 -1.70 -8.73
C ARG A 83 9.99 -1.87 -8.91
N TYR A 84 10.51 -1.19 -9.91
CA TYR A 84 11.92 -1.29 -10.28
C TYR A 84 12.83 -0.63 -9.22
N GLY A 85 13.89 -1.33 -8.80
CA GLY A 85 14.90 -0.82 -7.87
C GLY A 85 14.53 -0.94 -6.39
N GLU A 86 13.39 -1.53 -6.06
CA GLU A 86 13.02 -1.86 -4.68
C GLU A 86 13.60 -3.22 -4.27
N ALA A 87 13.93 -3.39 -2.98
CA ALA A 87 14.40 -4.68 -2.46
C ALA A 87 13.33 -5.79 -2.52
N ALA A 88 12.05 -5.39 -2.53
CA ALA A 88 10.89 -6.26 -2.69
C ALA A 88 10.04 -5.75 -3.87
N PRO A 89 10.46 -6.01 -5.12
CA PRO A 89 9.89 -5.34 -6.29
C PRO A 89 8.52 -5.88 -6.67
N TYR A 90 8.12 -7.07 -6.21
CA TYR A 90 6.82 -7.66 -6.50
C TYR A 90 5.83 -7.30 -5.40
N ALA A 91 4.86 -6.44 -5.72
CA ALA A 91 3.89 -5.94 -4.77
C ALA A 91 2.46 -6.27 -5.21
N ALA A 92 1.61 -6.68 -4.28
CA ALA A 92 0.20 -6.94 -4.53
C ALA A 92 -0.68 -6.19 -3.53
N ARG A 93 -1.77 -5.62 -4.02
CA ARG A 93 -2.77 -4.91 -3.23
C ARG A 93 -4.12 -5.60 -3.33
N ASN A 94 -4.70 -5.94 -2.18
CA ASN A 94 -6.02 -6.53 -2.13
C ASN A 94 -7.07 -5.46 -2.46
N ARG A 95 -7.93 -5.74 -3.44
CA ARG A 95 -8.94 -4.80 -3.94
C ARG A 95 -10.09 -4.55 -2.95
N VAL A 96 -10.36 -5.52 -2.07
CA VAL A 96 -11.49 -5.49 -1.13
C VAL A 96 -11.06 -4.94 0.23
N THR A 97 -9.94 -5.43 0.75
CA THR A 97 -9.48 -5.12 2.11
C THR A 97 -8.36 -4.09 2.16
N ALA A 98 -7.83 -3.66 1.01
CA ALA A 98 -6.70 -2.73 0.87
C ALA A 98 -5.38 -3.19 1.52
N HIS A 99 -5.25 -4.46 1.94
CA HIS A 99 -3.98 -5.03 2.39
C HIS A 99 -2.94 -5.02 1.27
N VAL A 100 -1.69 -4.76 1.64
CA VAL A 100 -0.57 -4.70 0.69
C VAL A 100 0.49 -5.70 1.13
N LEU A 101 0.96 -6.49 0.16
CA LEU A 101 2.06 -7.43 0.30
C LEU A 101 3.17 -7.00 -0.66
N ALA A 102 4.43 -7.10 -0.23
CA ALA A 102 5.59 -6.85 -1.08
C ALA A 102 6.65 -7.90 -0.78
N VAL A 103 7.16 -8.55 -1.82
CA VAL A 103 8.12 -9.65 -1.73
C VAL A 103 9.20 -9.55 -2.80
N SER A 104 10.30 -10.25 -2.57
CA SER A 104 11.46 -10.29 -3.47
C SER A 104 11.31 -11.26 -4.64
N ASP A 105 10.35 -12.19 -4.57
CA ASP A 105 10.22 -13.32 -5.49
C ASP A 105 8.75 -13.50 -5.94
N VAL A 106 8.54 -13.87 -7.21
CA VAL A 106 7.23 -14.14 -7.81
C VAL A 106 6.60 -15.40 -7.23
N GLU A 107 7.38 -16.45 -6.96
CA GLU A 107 6.82 -17.70 -6.39
C GLU A 107 6.35 -17.49 -4.96
N LEU A 108 7.11 -16.70 -4.19
CA LEU A 108 6.69 -16.32 -2.84
C LEU A 108 5.44 -15.45 -2.88
N LEU A 109 5.32 -14.57 -3.87
CA LEU A 109 4.11 -13.78 -4.08
C LEU A 109 2.91 -14.70 -4.33
N ASP A 110 3.02 -15.60 -5.31
CA ASP A 110 1.94 -16.53 -5.67
C ASP A 110 1.48 -17.35 -4.46
N HIS A 111 2.44 -17.88 -3.70
CA HIS A 111 2.14 -18.61 -2.46
C HIS A 111 1.40 -17.74 -1.44
N CYS A 112 1.88 -16.52 -1.16
CA CYS A 112 1.23 -15.60 -0.23
C CYS A 112 -0.19 -15.22 -0.66
N LEU A 113 -0.41 -15.02 -1.97
CA LEU A 113 -1.74 -14.71 -2.52
C LEU A 113 -2.69 -15.89 -2.39
N HIS A 114 -2.19 -17.11 -2.57
CA HIS A 114 -2.97 -18.34 -2.46
C HIS A 114 -3.43 -18.64 -1.03
N VAL A 115 -2.56 -18.43 -0.05
CA VAL A 115 -2.85 -18.72 1.37
C VAL A 115 -3.54 -17.57 2.10
N TYR A 116 -3.73 -16.42 1.45
CA TYR A 116 -4.29 -15.25 2.10
C TYR A 116 -5.75 -15.47 2.51
N GLU A 117 -5.98 -15.46 3.82
CA GLU A 117 -7.31 -15.40 4.41
C GLU A 117 -7.55 -13.99 4.98
N PRO A 118 -8.58 -13.25 4.49
CA PRO A 118 -8.87 -11.94 5.03
C PRO A 118 -9.30 -12.06 6.51
N PRO A 119 -8.86 -11.14 7.38
CA PRO A 119 -9.31 -11.15 8.77
C PRO A 119 -10.84 -11.04 8.80
N SER A 120 -11.48 -12.00 9.48
CA SER A 120 -12.93 -11.95 9.72
C SER A 120 -13.26 -10.59 10.33
N PRO A 121 -14.23 -9.83 9.78
CA PRO A 121 -14.64 -8.57 10.36
C PRO A 121 -15.27 -8.86 11.72
N LEU A 122 -14.45 -8.88 12.77
CA LEU A 122 -14.93 -8.90 14.14
C LEU A 122 -15.75 -7.62 14.34
N ARG A 123 -17.07 -7.80 14.38
CA ARG A 123 -18.01 -6.76 14.75
C ARG A 123 -17.64 -6.33 16.17
N ALA A 124 -16.95 -5.20 16.31
CA ALA A 124 -16.47 -4.70 17.58
C ALA A 124 -17.66 -4.37 18.51
N TYR A 125 -18.13 -5.37 19.27
CA TYR A 125 -19.23 -5.22 20.22
C TYR A 125 -18.82 -5.46 21.67
N THR A 126 -17.54 -5.48 22.00
CA THR A 126 -17.13 -5.72 23.38
C THR A 126 -16.12 -4.68 23.83
N ALA A 127 -16.63 -3.51 24.20
CA ALA A 127 -16.07 -2.85 25.37
C ALA A 127 -16.79 -3.45 26.59
N PRO A 128 -16.13 -4.22 27.47
CA PRO A 128 -16.67 -4.48 28.78
C PRO A 128 -16.86 -3.11 29.43
N ARG A 129 -18.11 -2.73 29.66
CA ARG A 129 -18.44 -1.57 30.47
C ARG A 129 -17.89 -1.90 31.86
N VAL A 130 -16.68 -1.43 32.16
CA VAL A 130 -16.14 -1.46 33.51
C VAL A 130 -17.12 -0.63 34.33
N ARG A 131 -18.05 -1.31 35.02
CA ARG A 131 -18.80 -0.71 36.12
C ARG A 131 -17.72 -0.31 37.11
N ALA A 132 -17.39 0.98 37.12
CA ALA A 132 -16.65 1.56 38.23
C ALA A 132 -17.39 1.11 39.50
N HIS A 133 -16.70 0.33 40.34
CA HIS A 133 -17.15 0.06 41.67
C HIS A 133 -17.25 1.42 42.35
N ALA A 134 -18.48 1.93 42.54
CA ALA A 134 -18.69 3.09 43.38
C ALA A 134 -18.17 2.70 44.79
N PRO A 135 -17.23 3.43 45.39
CA PRO A 135 -16.89 3.19 46.78
C PRO A 135 -18.16 3.44 47.61
N ALA A 136 -18.51 2.47 48.45
CA ALA A 136 -19.60 2.59 49.40
C ALA A 136 -19.40 3.86 50.24
N GLN A 137 -20.28 4.85 50.07
CA GLN A 137 -20.32 6.00 50.95
C GLN A 137 -20.74 5.51 52.34
N CYS A 138 -19.89 5.79 53.33
CA CYS A 138 -20.13 5.55 54.74
C CYS A 138 -21.37 6.35 55.19
N PRO A 139 -22.32 5.77 55.94
CA PRO A 139 -23.48 6.53 56.41
C PRO A 139 -23.04 7.57 57.46
N PRO A 140 -23.57 8.81 57.44
CA PRO A 140 -23.35 9.74 58.52
C PRO A 140 -24.12 9.25 59.76
N GLY A 141 -23.37 8.92 60.81
CA GLY A 141 -23.94 8.62 62.12
C GLY A 141 -24.65 9.85 62.70
N ARG A 142 -25.88 9.65 63.15
CA ARG A 142 -26.52 10.46 64.19
C ARG A 142 -27.50 9.62 64.97
#